data_AF-A0A519GB36-F1
#
_entry.id   AF-A0A519GB36-F1
#
_cell.length_a   1.000
_cell.length_b   1.000
_cell.length_c   1.000
_cell.angle_alpha   90.00
_cell.angle_beta   90.00
_cell.angle_gamma   90.00
#
_symmetry.space_group_name_H-M   'P 1'
#
loop_
_entity.id
_entity.type
_entity.pdbx_description
1 polymer ?
#
loop_
_entity_poly.entity_id
_entity_poly.type
_entity_poly.pdbx_seq_one_letter_code
_entity_poly.pdbx_strand_id
1 'polypeptide(L)'
;LPHIEVDARRHGGAPHALHGEASGQVYVEWFVIRISDGSLELALATFFRVLAVALPSVVLFVTVDPTDLADGLAQIVRLPARFVLGALAGLRMVGLFLDDWRALELARRARGVADRGRIRRFLGMAFALLVLSIRRGSKLATAMEARGFGAPVPRTWARESVFGAREWMLVAIGAAISAIAVSAAVVFGTWNFILGPS
;
A
#
# COMPACT_ATOMS: atom_id res chain seq x y z
N LEU A 1 -68.33 9.68 -17.49
CA LEU A 1 -67.99 8.31 -17.90
C LEU A 1 -67.29 8.39 -19.26
N PRO A 2 -66.19 7.66 -19.52
CA PRO A 2 -64.96 7.60 -18.70
C PRO A 2 -63.67 7.37 -19.56
N HIS A 3 -62.47 7.77 -19.11
CA HIS A 3 -61.31 6.94 -18.67
C HIS A 3 -60.06 7.59 -19.33
N ILE A 4 -58.89 7.79 -18.71
CA ILE A 4 -58.11 6.85 -17.90
C ILE A 4 -57.36 7.58 -16.78
N GLU A 5 -57.57 7.03 -15.60
CA GLU A 5 -56.81 7.11 -14.35
C GLU A 5 -55.32 6.78 -14.54
N VAL A 6 -54.41 7.56 -13.93
CA VAL A 6 -53.31 6.99 -13.12
C VAL A 6 -53.04 7.95 -11.96
N ASP A 7 -53.82 7.77 -10.89
CA ASP A 7 -53.37 8.03 -9.53
C ASP A 7 -52.43 6.89 -9.10
N ALA A 8 -51.43 7.21 -8.30
CA ALA A 8 -51.13 6.48 -7.06
C ALA A 8 -49.74 6.90 -6.56
N ARG A 9 -49.75 7.90 -5.69
CA ARG A 9 -48.80 7.91 -4.57
C ARG A 9 -48.88 6.55 -3.85
N ARG A 10 -47.72 5.92 -3.62
CA ARG A 10 -47.31 5.20 -2.38
C ARG A 10 -46.49 3.95 -2.73
N HIS A 11 -45.21 3.99 -2.36
CA HIS A 11 -44.59 3.10 -1.36
C HIS A 11 -43.10 2.97 -1.64
N GLY A 12 -42.32 3.65 -0.82
CA GLY A 12 -40.86 3.62 -0.83
C GLY A 12 -40.29 4.68 0.10
N GLY A 13 -40.81 4.75 1.32
CA GLY A 13 -40.24 5.60 2.36
C GLY A 13 -38.81 5.17 2.67
N ALA A 14 -37.93 6.16 2.74
CA ALA A 14 -36.65 6.22 3.45
C ALA A 14 -35.70 5.00 3.35
N PRO A 15 -34.51 5.23 2.77
CA PRO A 15 -33.38 5.54 3.66
C PRO A 15 -32.62 6.84 3.33
N HIS A 16 -33.04 7.62 2.34
CA HIS A 16 -32.25 8.79 1.90
C HIS A 16 -32.27 10.02 2.82
N ALA A 17 -32.84 9.89 4.02
CA ALA A 17 -32.72 10.90 5.08
C ALA A 17 -31.44 10.73 5.94
N LEU A 18 -30.46 9.94 5.48
CA LEU A 18 -29.20 9.71 6.19
C LEU A 18 -28.03 10.22 5.33
N HIS A 19 -27.66 11.48 5.60
CA HIS A 19 -26.41 12.15 5.22
C HIS A 19 -26.31 12.70 3.80
N GLY A 20 -26.75 13.95 3.66
CA GLY A 20 -26.40 14.78 2.52
C GLY A 20 -27.34 15.97 2.47
N GLU A 21 -27.11 16.98 3.32
CA GLU A 21 -27.68 18.29 3.06
C GLU A 21 -27.17 18.73 1.69
N ALA A 22 -28.08 18.80 0.71
CA ALA A 22 -27.77 19.28 -0.62
C ALA A 22 -27.55 20.80 -0.52
N SER A 23 -26.31 21.22 -0.25
CA SER A 23 -25.91 22.61 -0.42
C SER A 23 -25.58 22.85 -1.90
N GLY A 24 -26.40 23.67 -2.57
CA GLY A 24 -26.10 24.20 -3.91
C GLY A 24 -27.05 23.76 -5.04
N GLN A 25 -26.79 24.28 -6.25
CA GLN A 25 -27.63 24.02 -7.42
C GLN A 25 -27.41 22.59 -7.93
N VAL A 26 -28.51 21.94 -8.34
CA VAL A 26 -28.51 20.59 -8.91
C VAL A 26 -28.51 20.71 -10.42
N TYR A 27 -27.44 20.25 -11.07
CA TYR A 27 -27.27 20.38 -12.52
C TYR A 27 -27.95 19.26 -13.29
N VAL A 28 -27.88 18.02 -12.78
CA VAL A 28 -28.48 16.84 -13.40
C VAL A 28 -28.93 15.88 -12.30
N GLU A 29 -30.18 15.43 -12.38
CA GLU A 29 -30.71 14.36 -11.55
C GLU A 29 -31.27 13.25 -12.46
N TRP A 30 -30.65 12.08 -12.40
CA TRP A 30 -31.12 10.92 -13.14
C TRP A 30 -31.08 9.67 -12.26
N PHE A 31 -32.27 9.23 -11.84
CA PHE A 31 -32.60 7.98 -11.13
C PHE A 31 -31.88 7.74 -9.78
N VAL A 32 -30.54 7.66 -9.77
CA VAL A 32 -29.68 7.50 -8.57
C VAL A 32 -28.48 8.47 -8.59
N ILE A 33 -28.19 9.09 -9.74
CA ILE A 33 -27.04 9.99 -9.92
C ILE A 33 -27.56 11.43 -9.84
N ARG A 34 -27.17 12.14 -8.78
CA ARG A 34 -27.44 13.56 -8.60
C ARG A 34 -26.13 14.32 -8.58
N ILE A 35 -25.91 15.20 -9.56
CA ILE A 35 -24.73 16.06 -9.65
C ILE A 35 -25.13 17.43 -9.12
N SER A 36 -24.65 17.76 -7.91
CA SER A 36 -24.79 19.07 -7.26
C SER A 36 -23.42 19.73 -7.07
N ASP A 37 -23.39 21.04 -6.83
CA ASP A 37 -22.16 21.76 -6.45
C ASP A 37 -21.41 21.07 -5.30
N GLY A 38 -22.11 20.69 -4.23
CA GLY A 38 -21.52 19.96 -3.11
C GLY A 38 -20.92 18.60 -3.51
N SER A 39 -21.52 17.89 -4.47
CA SER A 39 -20.96 16.63 -4.97
C SER A 39 -19.67 16.83 -5.78
N LEU A 40 -19.55 17.95 -6.49
CA LEU A 40 -18.36 18.31 -7.25
C LEU A 40 -17.21 18.72 -6.30
N GLU A 41 -17.52 19.50 -5.26
CA GLU A 41 -16.54 19.86 -4.22
C GLU A 41 -16.03 18.62 -3.47
N LEU A 42 -16.92 17.71 -3.07
CA LEU A 42 -16.56 16.43 -2.45
C LEU A 42 -15.72 15.55 -3.38
N ALA A 43 -16.06 15.51 -4.67
CA ALA A 43 -15.30 14.76 -5.67
C ALA A 43 -13.89 15.33 -5.85
N LEU A 44 -13.75 16.65 -5.99
CA LEU A 44 -12.45 17.31 -6.09
C LEU A 44 -11.62 17.13 -4.83
N ALA A 45 -12.22 17.30 -3.64
CA ALA A 45 -11.54 17.07 -2.37
C ALA A 45 -11.03 15.63 -2.25
N THR A 46 -11.84 14.65 -2.64
CA THR A 46 -11.45 13.22 -2.65
C THR A 46 -10.36 12.94 -3.68
N PHE A 47 -10.45 13.54 -4.88
CA PHE A 47 -9.43 13.42 -5.91
C PHE A 47 -8.08 13.92 -5.44
N PHE A 48 -8.00 15.13 -4.89
CA PHE A 48 -6.77 15.68 -4.34
C PHE A 48 -6.24 14.87 -3.15
N ARG A 49 -7.14 14.32 -2.32
CA ARG A 49 -6.76 13.43 -1.21
C ARG A 49 -6.06 12.17 -1.73
N VAL A 50 -6.61 11.53 -2.75
CA VAL A 50 -5.99 10.35 -3.37
C VAL A 50 -4.65 10.71 -3.98
N LEU A 51 -4.57 11.83 -4.71
CA LEU A 51 -3.32 12.29 -5.33
C LEU A 51 -2.23 12.58 -4.29
N ALA A 52 -2.60 13.24 -3.19
CA ALA A 52 -1.70 13.60 -2.10
C ALA A 52 -1.11 12.37 -1.38
N VAL A 53 -1.82 11.23 -1.36
CA VAL A 53 -1.31 9.97 -0.80
C VAL A 53 -0.57 9.15 -1.85
N ALA A 54 -1.10 9.08 -3.08
CA ALA A 54 -0.57 8.24 -4.14
C ALA A 54 0.80 8.72 -4.64
N LEU A 55 0.99 10.03 -4.85
CA LEU A 55 2.24 10.55 -5.41
C LEU A 55 3.45 10.27 -4.50
N PRO A 56 3.44 10.61 -3.18
CA PRO A 56 4.55 10.28 -2.31
C PRO A 56 4.77 8.77 -2.18
N SER A 57 3.69 7.98 -2.17
CA SER A 57 3.78 6.52 -2.08
C SER A 57 4.52 5.92 -3.27
N VAL A 58 4.20 6.36 -4.50
CA VAL A 58 4.89 5.88 -5.71
C VAL A 58 6.35 6.32 -5.73
N VAL A 59 6.63 7.59 -5.39
CA VAL A 59 8.01 8.10 -5.32
C VAL A 59 8.82 7.29 -4.31
N LEU A 60 8.28 7.08 -3.10
CA LEU A 60 8.92 6.28 -2.06
C LEU A 60 9.19 4.85 -2.57
N PHE A 61 8.20 4.21 -3.18
CA PHE A 61 8.34 2.83 -3.65
C PHE A 61 9.40 2.67 -4.76
N VAL A 62 9.51 3.64 -5.66
CA VAL A 62 10.45 3.59 -6.79
C VAL A 62 11.87 4.01 -6.40
N THR A 63 12.02 4.87 -5.39
CA THR A 63 13.33 5.45 -5.02
C THR A 63 14.01 4.77 -3.84
N VAL A 64 13.27 4.04 -2.99
CA VAL A 64 13.83 3.42 -1.79
C VAL A 64 14.44 2.06 -2.10
N ASP A 65 15.75 1.96 -1.90
CA ASP A 65 16.45 0.70 -1.92
C ASP A 65 16.19 -0.12 -0.65
N PRO A 66 15.90 -1.42 -0.75
CA PRO A 66 15.58 -2.27 0.40
C PRO A 66 16.76 -2.40 1.38
N THR A 67 17.99 -2.26 0.89
CA THR A 67 19.20 -2.31 1.73
C THR A 67 19.31 -1.06 2.59
N ASP A 68 19.10 0.13 2.01
CA ASP A 68 19.16 1.39 2.75
C ASP A 68 18.03 1.49 3.77
N LEU A 69 16.83 0.98 3.44
CA LEU A 69 15.73 0.84 4.40
C LEU A 69 16.10 -0.08 5.58
N ALA A 70 16.70 -1.24 5.29
CA ALA A 70 17.13 -2.16 6.33
C ALA A 70 18.21 -1.54 7.23
N ASP A 71 19.20 -0.87 6.65
CA ASP A 71 20.24 -0.19 7.41
C ASP A 71 19.66 0.92 8.29
N GLY A 72 18.69 1.70 7.78
CA GLY A 72 17.96 2.70 8.56
C GLY A 72 17.16 2.10 9.72
N LEU A 73 16.46 0.99 9.51
CA LEU A 73 15.73 0.29 10.58
C LEU A 73 16.66 -0.22 11.68
N ALA A 74 17.85 -0.71 11.32
CA ALA A 74 18.79 -1.25 12.29
C ALA A 74 19.61 -0.17 13.01
N GLN A 75 19.99 0.91 12.33
CA GLN A 75 20.88 1.94 12.88
C GLN A 75 20.11 3.13 13.48
N ILE A 76 19.06 3.61 12.80
CA ILE A 76 18.29 4.78 13.21
C ILE A 76 17.17 4.36 14.16
N VAL A 77 16.33 3.41 13.75
CA VAL A 77 15.21 2.89 14.57
C VAL A 77 15.71 1.91 15.64
N ARG A 78 16.96 1.44 15.53
CA ARG A 78 17.63 0.55 16.49
C ARG A 78 16.91 -0.78 16.70
N LEU A 79 16.27 -1.30 15.64
CA LEU A 79 15.67 -2.62 15.68
C LEU A 79 16.73 -3.73 15.81
N PRO A 80 16.43 -4.86 16.47
CA PRO A 80 17.39 -5.94 16.61
C PRO A 80 17.86 -6.44 15.23
N ALA A 81 19.15 -6.32 14.95
CA ALA A 81 19.75 -6.58 13.63
C ALA A 81 19.43 -7.98 13.08
N ARG A 82 19.22 -8.98 13.96
CA ARG A 82 18.81 -10.34 13.57
C ARG A 82 17.50 -10.37 12.77
N PHE A 83 16.53 -9.55 13.14
CA PHE A 83 15.24 -9.52 12.44
C PHE A 83 15.35 -8.75 11.14
N VAL A 84 16.03 -7.61 11.17
CA VAL A 84 16.20 -6.73 10.00
C VAL A 84 16.98 -7.44 8.89
N LEU A 85 18.11 -8.06 9.21
CA LEU A 85 18.94 -8.76 8.24
C LEU A 85 18.26 -10.04 7.72
N GLY A 86 17.52 -10.76 8.58
CA GLY A 86 16.72 -11.90 8.16
C GLY A 86 15.61 -11.49 7.18
N ALA A 87 14.90 -10.40 7.47
CA ALA A 87 13.89 -9.85 6.60
C ALA A 87 14.47 -9.36 5.27
N LEU A 88 15.59 -8.62 5.30
CA LEU A 88 16.30 -8.19 4.08
C LEU A 88 16.74 -9.38 3.22
N ALA A 89 17.28 -10.42 3.85
CA ALA A 89 17.69 -11.63 3.16
C ALA A 89 16.50 -12.34 2.50
N GLY A 90 15.37 -12.43 3.22
CA GLY A 90 14.11 -12.95 2.68
C GLY A 90 13.60 -12.12 1.50
N LEU A 91 13.61 -10.79 1.61
CA LEU A 91 13.18 -9.89 0.54
C LEU A 91 14.04 -10.05 -0.72
N ARG A 92 15.37 -10.14 -0.58
CA ARG A 92 16.27 -10.45 -1.71
C ARG A 92 15.99 -11.81 -2.33
N MET A 93 15.59 -12.79 -1.51
CA MET A 93 15.25 -14.14 -1.96
C MET A 93 14.02 -14.15 -2.87
N VAL A 94 13.06 -13.25 -2.66
CA VAL A 94 11.87 -13.11 -3.53
C VAL A 94 12.27 -12.82 -4.98
N GLY A 95 13.22 -11.91 -5.21
CA GLY A 95 13.73 -11.62 -6.55
C GLY A 95 14.32 -12.86 -7.23
N LEU A 96 15.11 -13.63 -6.47
CA LEU A 96 15.68 -14.90 -6.95
C LEU A 96 14.60 -15.93 -7.31
N PHE A 97 13.51 -15.98 -6.55
CA PHE A 97 12.40 -16.90 -6.84
C PHE A 97 11.64 -16.53 -8.11
N LEU A 98 11.53 -15.25 -8.45
CA LEU A 98 10.94 -14.81 -9.71
C LEU A 98 11.79 -15.25 -10.90
N ASP A 99 13.12 -15.15 -10.78
CA ASP A 99 14.04 -15.62 -11.82
C ASP A 99 14.03 -17.15 -11.92
N ASP A 100 14.02 -17.85 -10.79
CA ASP A 100 13.89 -19.32 -10.73
C ASP A 100 12.57 -19.78 -11.36
N TRP A 101 11.47 -19.06 -11.14
CA TRP A 101 10.17 -19.36 -11.76
C TRP A 101 10.25 -19.28 -13.27
N ARG A 102 10.82 -18.18 -13.80
CA ARG A 102 11.01 -17.97 -15.24
C ARG A 102 11.91 -19.06 -15.84
N ALA A 103 13.00 -19.41 -15.16
CA ALA A 103 13.91 -20.46 -15.59
C ALA A 103 13.22 -21.84 -15.62
N LEU A 104 12.46 -22.18 -14.58
CA LEU A 104 11.67 -23.41 -14.53
C LEU A 104 10.62 -23.48 -15.64
N GLU A 105 9.98 -22.36 -15.94
CA GLU A 105 9.01 -22.26 -17.02
C GLU A 105 9.65 -22.55 -18.38
N LEU A 106 10.77 -21.89 -18.69
CA LEU A 106 11.52 -22.10 -19.93
C LEU A 106 12.02 -23.54 -20.06
N ALA A 107 12.58 -24.11 -18.99
CA ALA A 107 13.08 -25.48 -18.97
C ALA A 107 11.98 -26.54 -19.14
N ARG A 108 10.74 -26.27 -18.70
CA ARG A 108 9.60 -27.17 -18.92
C ARG A 108 9.08 -27.09 -20.35
N ARG A 109 9.03 -25.88 -20.92
CA ARG A 109 8.66 -25.68 -22.33
C ARG A 109 9.64 -26.41 -23.26
N ALA A 110 10.95 -26.29 -23.00
CA ALA A 110 11.98 -26.98 -23.79
C ALA A 110 11.88 -28.52 -23.72
N ARG A 111 11.45 -29.06 -22.58
CA ARG A 111 11.22 -30.51 -22.39
C ARG A 111 9.91 -31.02 -23.01
N GLY A 112 9.14 -30.17 -23.69
CA GLY A 112 7.87 -30.55 -24.29
C GLY A 112 6.85 -31.06 -23.26
N VAL A 113 6.94 -30.62 -21.99
CA VAL A 113 6.00 -31.00 -20.94
C VAL A 113 4.64 -30.42 -21.30
N ALA A 114 3.83 -31.21 -22.02
CA ALA A 114 2.52 -30.80 -22.49
C ALA A 114 1.61 -30.45 -21.30
N ASP A 115 0.94 -29.31 -21.41
CA ASP A 115 0.05 -28.71 -20.43
C ASP A 115 -1.20 -29.59 -20.16
N ARG A 116 -1.02 -30.75 -19.52
CA ARG A 116 -2.14 -31.54 -18.97
C ARG A 116 -2.68 -30.82 -17.74
N GLY A 117 -3.48 -29.79 -17.98
CA GLY A 117 -4.21 -29.00 -16.99
C GLY A 117 -3.37 -27.87 -16.36
N ARG A 118 -3.89 -26.63 -16.47
CA ARG A 118 -3.30 -25.41 -15.88
C ARG A 118 -2.97 -25.57 -14.39
N ILE A 119 -3.87 -26.24 -13.65
CA ILE A 119 -3.73 -26.48 -12.21
C ILE A 119 -2.55 -27.41 -11.91
N ARG A 120 -2.46 -28.56 -12.59
CA ARG A 120 -1.41 -29.56 -12.34
C ARG A 120 -0.03 -29.02 -12.71
N ARG A 121 0.05 -28.22 -13.79
CA ARG A 121 1.24 -27.46 -14.17
C ARG A 121 1.65 -26.47 -13.08
N PHE A 122 0.71 -25.65 -12.60
CA PHE A 122 0.96 -24.66 -11.54
C PHE A 122 1.46 -25.32 -10.26
N LEU A 123 0.76 -26.35 -9.76
CA LEU A 123 1.17 -27.09 -8.56
C LEU A 123 2.55 -27.71 -8.71
N GLY A 124 2.86 -28.28 -9.88
CA GLY A 124 4.19 -28.82 -10.15
C GLY A 124 5.27 -27.75 -10.16
N MET A 125 5.01 -26.56 -10.70
CA MET A 125 5.96 -25.43 -10.69
C MET A 125 6.15 -24.88 -9.28
N ALA A 126 5.06 -24.69 -8.54
CA ALA A 126 5.08 -24.25 -7.15
C ALA A 126 5.84 -25.24 -6.25
N PHE A 127 5.63 -26.55 -6.42
CA PHE A 127 6.37 -27.56 -5.67
C PHE A 127 7.86 -27.53 -5.99
N ALA A 128 8.24 -27.42 -7.27
CA ALA A 128 9.64 -27.32 -7.67
C ALA A 128 10.31 -26.06 -7.07
N LEU A 129 9.63 -24.92 -7.10
CA LEU A 129 10.10 -23.71 -6.45
C LEU A 129 10.19 -23.87 -4.93
N LEU A 130 9.20 -24.49 -4.28
CA LEU A 130 9.21 -24.71 -2.84
C LEU A 130 10.44 -25.50 -2.41
N VAL A 131 10.74 -26.60 -3.12
CA VAL A 131 11.92 -27.43 -2.85
C VAL A 131 13.21 -26.62 -3.04
N LEU A 132 13.29 -25.82 -4.12
CA LEU A 132 14.45 -24.97 -4.37
C LEU A 132 14.61 -23.88 -3.28
N SER A 133 13.49 -23.30 -2.85
CA SER A 133 13.41 -22.29 -1.80
C SER A 133 13.90 -22.83 -0.47
N ILE A 134 13.41 -24.02 -0.05
CA ILE A 134 13.84 -24.68 1.18
C ILE A 134 15.34 -24.95 1.12
N ARG A 135 15.85 -25.55 0.03
CA ARG A 135 17.28 -25.85 -0.11
C ARG A 135 18.14 -24.58 -0.04
N ARG A 136 17.75 -23.51 -0.71
CA ARG A 136 18.48 -22.24 -0.72
C ARG A 136 18.42 -21.57 0.65
N GLY A 137 17.27 -21.64 1.32
CA GLY A 137 17.05 -21.11 2.67
C GLY A 137 17.90 -21.82 3.71
N SER A 138 17.96 -23.15 3.69
CA SER A 138 18.83 -23.93 4.59
C SER A 138 20.31 -23.58 4.38
N LYS A 139 20.77 -23.50 3.13
CA LYS A 139 22.16 -23.08 2.82
C LYS A 139 22.46 -21.67 3.33
N LEU A 140 21.51 -20.75 3.16
CA LEU A 140 21.64 -19.38 3.64
C LEU A 140 21.72 -19.34 5.17
N ALA A 141 20.84 -20.06 5.87
CA ALA A 141 20.85 -20.15 7.33
C ALA A 141 22.20 -20.68 7.84
N THR A 142 22.68 -21.81 7.31
CA THR A 142 23.99 -22.36 7.67
C THR A 142 25.13 -21.38 7.38
N ALA A 143 25.08 -20.67 6.26
CA ALA A 143 26.09 -19.65 5.93
C ALA A 143 26.03 -18.44 6.87
N MET A 144 24.83 -18.05 7.33
CA MET A 144 24.65 -16.98 8.30
C MET A 144 25.19 -17.38 9.67
N GLU A 145 24.86 -18.58 10.15
CA GLU A 145 25.39 -19.15 11.40
C GLU A 145 26.93 -19.23 11.37
N ALA A 146 27.50 -19.74 10.27
CA ALA A 146 28.95 -19.83 10.09
C ALA A 146 29.65 -18.44 10.12
N ARG A 147 28.95 -17.36 9.75
CA ARG A 147 29.44 -15.97 9.84
C ARG A 147 29.17 -15.32 11.21
N GLY A 148 28.77 -16.10 12.22
CA GLY A 148 28.46 -15.59 13.56
C GLY A 148 27.15 -14.81 13.64
N PHE A 149 26.18 -15.08 12.76
CA PHE A 149 24.85 -14.48 12.89
C PHE A 149 24.18 -14.92 14.19
N GLY A 150 23.80 -13.95 15.04
CA GLY A 150 23.25 -14.22 16.37
C GLY A 150 24.29 -14.37 17.49
N ALA A 151 25.59 -14.22 17.19
CA ALA A 151 26.62 -14.16 18.21
C ALA A 151 26.43 -12.93 19.14
N PRO A 152 26.72 -13.05 20.45
CA PRO A 152 26.56 -11.96 21.43
C PRO A 152 27.69 -10.93 21.34
N VAL A 153 28.12 -10.57 20.13
CA VAL A 153 29.21 -9.63 19.86
C VAL A 153 28.60 -8.37 19.23
N PRO A 154 29.05 -7.16 19.62
CA PRO A 154 28.61 -5.93 18.95
C PRO A 154 28.91 -5.99 17.45
N ARG A 155 27.86 -5.81 16.64
CA ARG A 155 27.93 -5.82 15.17
C ARG A 155 28.50 -4.49 14.67
N THR A 156 29.49 -4.56 13.78
CA THR A 156 29.99 -3.43 13.00
C THR A 156 29.26 -3.35 11.65
N TRP A 157 28.91 -2.14 11.22
CA TRP A 157 28.16 -1.90 9.97
C TRP A 157 29.11 -1.48 8.84
N ALA A 158 28.87 -2.01 7.63
CA ALA A 158 29.71 -1.70 6.46
C ALA A 158 29.34 -0.37 5.81
N ARG A 159 28.08 0.06 5.91
CA ARG A 159 27.56 1.35 5.46
C ARG A 159 26.88 2.02 6.64
N GLU A 160 27.21 3.28 6.89
CA GLU A 160 26.52 4.09 7.89
C GLU A 160 25.22 4.65 7.30
N SER A 161 24.12 4.51 8.04
CA SER A 161 22.83 5.12 7.74
C SER A 161 22.71 6.39 8.59
N VAL A 162 22.98 7.54 7.98
CA VAL A 162 22.87 8.85 8.63
C VAL A 162 21.58 9.54 8.20
N PHE A 163 20.87 10.11 9.17
CA PHE A 163 19.72 10.97 8.89
C PHE A 163 20.22 12.38 8.60
N GLY A 164 20.32 12.72 7.32
CA GLY A 164 20.93 13.95 6.85
C GLY A 164 19.99 15.15 6.80
N ALA A 165 20.52 16.26 6.30
CA ALA A 165 19.77 17.51 6.14
C ALA A 165 18.61 17.39 5.14
N ARG A 166 18.72 16.51 4.14
CA ARG A 166 17.66 16.28 3.13
C ARG A 166 16.45 15.61 3.76
N GLU A 167 16.67 14.64 4.64
CA GLU A 167 15.62 13.93 5.36
C GLU A 167 14.91 14.88 6.33
N TRP A 168 15.66 15.72 7.06
CA TRP A 168 15.09 16.78 7.89
C TRP A 168 14.27 17.80 7.08
N MET A 169 14.76 18.20 5.90
CA MET A 169 14.02 19.10 5.01
C MET A 169 12.71 18.46 4.55
N LEU A 170 12.71 17.18 4.23
CA LEU A 170 11.50 16.44 3.83
C LEU A 170 10.49 16.37 4.99
N VAL A 171 10.95 16.09 6.21
CA VAL A 171 10.11 16.14 7.42
C VAL A 171 9.54 17.54 7.64
N ALA A 172 10.36 18.59 7.49
CA ALA A 172 9.93 19.97 7.66
C ALA A 172 8.88 20.39 6.62
N ILE A 173 9.06 20.02 5.35
CA ILE A 173 8.08 20.28 4.29
C ILE A 173 6.77 19.55 4.60
N GLY A 174 6.82 18.28 4.99
CA GLY A 174 5.63 17.52 5.38
C GLY A 174 4.89 18.17 6.56
N ALA A 175 5.62 18.54 7.61
CA ALA A 175 5.06 19.23 8.77
C ALA A 175 4.45 20.58 8.40
N ALA A 176 5.09 21.34 7.51
CA ALA A 176 4.56 22.61 7.01
C ALA A 176 3.26 22.42 6.22
N ILE A 177 3.20 21.42 5.32
CA ILE A 177 1.98 21.10 4.58
C ILE A 177 0.85 20.71 5.55
N SER A 178 1.12 19.86 6.54
CA SER A 178 0.13 19.48 7.55
C SER A 178 -0.34 20.68 8.38
N ALA A 179 0.57 21.56 8.79
CA ALA A 179 0.23 22.77 9.55
C ALA A 179 -0.62 23.74 8.73
N ILE A 180 -0.30 23.93 7.44
CA ILE A 180 -1.08 24.77 6.52
C ILE A 180 -2.48 24.18 6.33
N ALA A 181 -2.59 22.86 6.13
CA ALA A 181 -3.87 22.18 5.97
C ALA A 181 -4.76 22.32 7.22
N VAL A 182 -4.18 22.12 8.40
CA VAL A 182 -4.85 22.33 9.70
C VAL A 182 -5.29 23.78 9.86
N SER A 183 -4.41 24.74 9.56
CA SER A 183 -4.72 26.17 9.67
C SER A 183 -5.85 26.58 8.72
N ALA A 184 -5.83 26.09 7.48
CA ALA A 184 -6.91 26.31 6.52
C ALA A 184 -8.24 25.73 7.04
N ALA A 185 -8.25 24.50 7.55
CA ALA A 185 -9.46 23.87 8.10
C ALA A 185 -10.04 24.66 9.30
N VAL A 186 -9.19 25.23 10.16
CA VAL A 186 -9.62 26.10 11.26
C VAL A 186 -10.20 27.41 10.75
N VAL A 187 -9.55 28.06 9.77
CA VAL A 187 -10.00 29.36 9.21
C VAL A 187 -11.33 29.22 8.46
N PHE A 188 -11.53 28.13 7.72
CA PHE A 188 -12.79 27.86 7.01
C PHE A 188 -13.91 27.33 7.92
N GLY A 189 -13.67 27.19 9.23
CA GLY A 189 -14.68 26.75 10.20
C GLY A 189 -15.17 25.31 10.00
N THR A 190 -14.48 24.51 9.18
CA THR A 190 -14.81 23.10 8.89
C THR A 190 -14.15 22.13 9.89
N TRP A 191 -13.55 22.67 10.94
CA TRP A 191 -12.90 21.89 12.01
C TRP A 191 -13.93 21.15 12.86
N ASN A 192 -14.24 19.90 12.47
CA ASN A 192 -15.06 18.99 13.27
C ASN A 192 -14.18 18.24 14.26
N PHE A 193 -14.15 18.69 15.51
CA PHE A 193 -13.49 17.97 16.61
C PHE A 193 -14.36 16.76 16.99
N ILE A 194 -13.97 15.57 16.50
CA ILE A 194 -14.74 14.31 16.65
C ILE A 194 -14.83 13.82 18.12
N LEU A 195 -14.07 14.41 19.04
CA LEU A 195 -14.19 14.16 20.49
C LEU A 195 -15.18 15.17 21.09
N GLY A 196 -16.47 14.82 21.10
CA GLY A 196 -17.51 15.66 21.70
C GLY A 196 -17.20 16.03 23.17
N PRO A 197 -17.50 17.26 23.61
CA PRO A 197 -17.43 17.59 25.03
C PRO A 197 -18.58 16.88 25.76
N SER A 198 -18.24 16.17 26.84
CA SER A 198 -19.17 15.70 27.87
C SER A 198 -19.94 16.86 28.49
#